data_AF-A0A4Y8I2Z8-F1
#
_entry.id   AF-A0A4Y8I2Z8-F1
#
_cell.length_a   1.000
_cell.length_b   1.000
_cell.length_c   1.000
_cell.angle_alpha   90.00
_cell.angle_beta   90.00
_cell.angle_gamma   90.00
#
_symmetry.space_group_name_H-M   'P 1'
#
loop_
_entity.id
_entity.type
_entity.pdbx_description
1 polymer ?
#
loop_
_entity_poly.entity_id
_entity_poly.type
_entity_poly.pdbx_seq_one_letter_code
_entity_poly.pdbx_strand_id
1 'polypeptide(L)'
;MSSKNFPIEDLLRLHNAPNVGPATFIALVEEFGSPAEVFGKTSGELSKFKGITTDRAELILSTNSKEFISNQLESVERSGCRLVSYWSDEYPNRLKAIYDPPPFYFIKGEIKEEDAYSLAVVGTRGVTEYGKVMTEKIVTELAREGLTIISGLA
;
A
#
# COMPACT_ATOMS: atom_id res chain seq x y z
N MET A 1 10.99 10.51 10.76
CA MET A 1 9.58 10.41 11.19
C MET A 1 9.48 9.16 12.05
N SER A 2 8.97 9.25 13.28
CA SER A 2 8.77 8.05 14.10
C SER A 2 7.81 7.09 13.41
N SER A 3 8.15 5.80 13.39
CA SER A 3 7.26 4.74 12.93
C SER A 3 5.92 4.83 13.66
N LYS A 4 4.83 4.94 12.89
CA LYS A 4 3.47 4.95 13.42
C LYS A 4 2.82 3.63 13.08
N ASN A 5 2.38 2.90 14.09
CA ASN A 5 1.60 1.68 13.90
C ASN A 5 0.11 1.99 14.12
N PHE A 6 -0.70 1.76 13.11
CA PHE A 6 -2.15 1.99 13.15
C PHE A 6 -2.88 0.64 13.09
N PRO A 7 -4.05 0.51 13.74
CA PRO A 7 -4.88 -0.68 13.59
C PRO A 7 -5.20 -0.94 12.11
N ILE A 8 -5.07 -2.21 11.68
CA ILE A 8 -5.38 -2.62 10.30
C ILE A 8 -6.83 -2.25 9.95
N GLU A 9 -7.75 -2.41 10.90
CA GLU A 9 -9.16 -2.04 10.74
C GLU A 9 -9.34 -0.60 10.28
N ASP A 10 -8.65 0.35 10.92
CA ASP A 10 -8.79 1.78 10.61
C ASP A 10 -8.19 2.12 9.25
N LEU A 11 -7.07 1.48 8.89
CA LEU A 11 -6.44 1.61 7.58
C LEU A 11 -7.37 1.09 6.48
N LEU A 12 -7.96 -0.10 6.68
CA LEU A 12 -8.92 -0.69 5.74
C LEU A 12 -10.17 0.18 5.61
N ARG A 13 -10.69 0.70 6.72
CA ARG A 13 -11.90 1.53 6.71
C ARG A 13 -11.70 2.80 5.90
N LEU A 14 -10.57 3.48 6.06
CA LEU A 14 -10.27 4.71 5.31
C LEU A 14 -9.95 4.41 3.84
N HIS A 15 -9.31 3.27 3.53
CA HIS A 15 -8.97 2.91 2.15
C HIS A 15 -10.19 2.60 1.31
N ASN A 16 -11.21 2.01 1.94
CA ASN A 16 -12.48 1.70 1.30
C ASN A 16 -13.48 2.88 1.32
N ALA A 17 -13.09 4.03 1.87
CA ALA A 17 -13.92 5.23 1.82
C ALA A 17 -14.05 5.74 0.37
N PRO A 18 -15.27 6.07 -0.11
CA PRO A 18 -15.49 6.50 -1.48
C PRO A 18 -14.64 7.72 -1.80
N ASN A 19 -14.01 7.69 -2.98
CA ASN A 19 -13.19 8.78 -3.49
C ASN A 19 -11.96 9.15 -2.62
N VAL A 20 -11.51 8.25 -1.75
CA VAL A 20 -10.25 8.39 -1.02
C VAL A 20 -9.15 7.63 -1.77
N GLY A 21 -8.44 8.34 -2.66
CA GLY A 21 -7.24 7.82 -3.33
C GLY A 21 -5.99 7.83 -2.42
N PRO A 22 -4.86 7.24 -2.85
CA PRO A 22 -3.65 7.12 -2.04
C PRO A 22 -3.12 8.45 -1.51
N ALA A 23 -2.96 9.46 -2.38
CA ALA A 23 -2.54 10.80 -1.96
C ALA A 23 -3.48 11.43 -0.92
N THR A 24 -4.80 11.35 -1.13
CA THR A 24 -5.80 11.88 -0.18
C THR A 24 -5.74 11.14 1.15
N PHE A 25 -5.59 9.81 1.11
CA PHE A 25 -5.47 8.98 2.30
C PHE A 25 -4.28 9.43 3.16
N ILE A 26 -3.09 9.50 2.57
CA ILE A 26 -1.87 9.86 3.28
C ILE A 26 -2.00 11.26 3.87
N ALA A 27 -2.47 12.22 3.08
CA ALA A 27 -2.59 13.60 3.50
C ALA A 27 -3.64 13.79 4.62
N LEU A 28 -4.74 13.03 4.61
CA LEU A 28 -5.72 13.01 5.71
C LEU A 28 -5.10 12.51 7.02
N VAL A 29 -4.35 11.40 6.96
CA VAL A 29 -3.72 10.83 8.14
C VAL A 29 -2.57 11.69 8.66
N GLU A 30 -1.87 12.41 7.78
CA GLU A 30 -0.85 13.40 8.18
C GLU A 30 -1.47 14.63 8.86
N GLU A 31 -2.56 15.16 8.32
CA GLU A 31 -3.27 16.31 8.89
C GLU A 31 -3.93 15.99 10.24
N PHE A 32 -4.65 14.86 10.30
CA PHE A 32 -5.46 14.50 11.48
C PHE A 32 -4.74 13.55 12.44
N GLY A 33 -3.55 13.05 12.08
CA GLY A 33 -2.66 12.29 12.94
C GLY A 33 -2.81 10.77 12.86
N SER A 34 -4.03 10.25 12.64
CA SER A 34 -4.33 8.82 12.44
C SER A 34 -5.60 8.60 11.60
N PRO A 35 -5.81 7.41 11.00
CA PRO A 35 -7.07 7.13 10.30
C PRO A 35 -8.29 7.14 11.24
N ALA A 36 -8.15 6.73 12.51
CA ALA A 36 -9.23 6.78 13.50
C ALA A 36 -9.68 8.24 13.77
N GLU A 37 -8.74 9.17 13.85
CA GLU A 37 -9.02 10.59 14.06
C GLU A 37 -9.80 11.21 12.88
N VAL A 38 -9.60 10.72 11.65
CA VAL A 38 -10.39 11.13 10.48
C VAL A 38 -11.87 10.82 10.70
N PHE A 39 -12.20 9.63 11.22
CA PHE A 39 -13.58 9.22 11.51
C PHE A 39 -14.16 9.87 12.78
N GLY A 40 -13.32 10.45 13.63
CA GLY A 40 -13.73 11.24 14.79
C GLY A 40 -14.15 12.67 14.45
N LYS A 41 -13.89 13.14 13.22
CA LYS A 41 -14.27 14.48 12.75
C LYS A 41 -15.73 14.56 12.31
N THR A 42 -16.28 15.75 12.40
CA THR A 42 -17.54 16.11 11.76
C THR A 42 -17.35 16.35 10.26
N SER A 43 -18.43 16.25 9.47
CA SER A 43 -18.37 16.53 8.02
C SER A 43 -17.89 17.96 7.73
N GLY A 44 -18.25 18.93 8.58
CA GLY A 44 -17.81 20.32 8.49
C GLY A 44 -16.34 20.54 8.86
N GLU A 45 -15.71 19.66 9.64
CA GLU A 45 -14.27 19.71 9.91
C GLU A 45 -13.50 19.09 8.74
N LEU A 46 -13.95 17.94 8.23
CA LEU A 46 -13.33 17.27 7.08
C LEU A 46 -13.44 18.09 5.80
N SER A 47 -14.53 18.82 5.58
CA SER A 47 -14.70 19.66 4.38
C SER A 47 -13.77 20.88 4.34
N LYS A 48 -13.10 21.21 5.45
CA LYS A 48 -12.01 22.20 5.46
C LYS A 48 -10.74 21.66 4.81
N PHE A 49 -10.60 20.34 4.73
CA PHE A 49 -9.47 19.70 4.07
C PHE A 49 -9.56 19.92 2.56
N LYS A 50 -8.44 20.37 1.96
CA LYS A 50 -8.40 20.69 0.53
C LYS A 50 -8.76 19.46 -0.31
N GLY A 51 -9.77 19.62 -1.17
CA GLY A 51 -10.22 18.57 -2.09
C GLY A 51 -11.35 17.69 -1.55
N ILE A 52 -11.81 17.93 -0.33
CA ILE A 52 -12.97 17.26 0.28
C ILE A 52 -14.12 18.25 0.39
N THR A 53 -15.23 17.97 -0.29
CA THR A 53 -16.49 18.71 -0.14
C THR A 53 -17.28 18.16 1.05
N THR A 54 -18.29 18.89 1.54
CA THR A 54 -19.18 18.39 2.60
C THR A 54 -19.81 17.05 2.25
N ASP A 55 -20.34 16.91 1.03
CA ASP A 55 -20.93 15.65 0.56
C ASP A 55 -19.92 14.50 0.57
N ARG A 56 -18.67 14.77 0.18
CA ARG A 56 -17.60 13.77 0.24
C ARG A 56 -17.24 13.41 1.68
N ALA A 57 -17.18 14.40 2.57
CA ALA A 57 -16.92 14.16 3.98
C ALA A 57 -18.01 13.28 4.62
N GLU A 58 -19.28 13.51 4.31
CA GLU A 58 -20.38 12.68 4.77
C GLU A 58 -20.29 11.25 4.23
N LEU A 59 -19.93 11.08 2.96
CA LEU A 59 -19.67 9.75 2.39
C LEU A 59 -18.54 9.04 3.12
N ILE A 60 -17.39 9.71 3.34
CA ILE A 60 -16.25 9.15 4.08
C ILE A 60 -16.67 8.72 5.49
N LEU A 61 -17.39 9.57 6.22
CA LEU A 61 -17.81 9.29 7.60
C LEU A 61 -18.87 8.19 7.70
N SER A 62 -19.77 8.09 6.73
CA SER A 62 -20.80 7.05 6.65
C SER A 62 -20.28 5.73 6.08
N THR A 63 -19.00 5.65 5.74
CA THR A 63 -18.41 4.50 5.06
C THR A 63 -18.33 3.25 5.96
N ASN A 64 -18.72 2.12 5.35
CA ASN A 64 -18.49 0.71 5.70
C ASN A 64 -19.31 0.20 6.88
N SER A 65 -20.07 -0.86 6.64
CA SER A 65 -20.60 -1.68 7.73
C SER A 65 -19.43 -2.35 8.45
N LYS A 66 -19.56 -2.52 9.78
CA LYS A 66 -18.60 -3.30 10.57
C LYS A 66 -18.35 -4.67 9.95
N GLU A 67 -19.41 -5.29 9.43
CA GLU A 67 -19.37 -6.59 8.74
C GLU A 67 -18.44 -6.60 7.52
N PHE A 68 -18.44 -5.56 6.67
CA PHE A 68 -17.56 -5.50 5.52
C PHE A 68 -16.08 -5.48 5.93
N ILE A 69 -15.73 -4.69 6.95
CA ILE A 69 -14.36 -4.61 7.45
C ILE A 69 -13.95 -5.90 8.16
N SER A 70 -14.85 -6.52 8.95
CA SER A 70 -14.61 -7.83 9.56
C SER A 70 -14.29 -8.89 8.51
N ASN A 71 -15.04 -8.95 7.40
CA ASN A 71 -14.76 -9.89 6.31
C ASN A 71 -13.39 -9.64 5.65
N GLN A 72 -12.97 -8.38 5.51
CA GLN A 72 -11.63 -8.05 5.00
C GLN A 72 -10.54 -8.49 5.96
N LEU A 73 -10.71 -8.27 7.27
CA LEU A 73 -9.76 -8.71 8.29
C LEU A 73 -9.59 -10.24 8.29
N GLU A 74 -10.70 -10.98 8.24
CA GLU A 74 -10.66 -12.45 8.12
C GLU A 74 -9.93 -12.91 6.86
N SER A 75 -10.12 -12.22 5.73
CA SER A 75 -9.41 -12.50 4.48
C SER A 75 -7.89 -12.31 4.63
N VAL A 76 -7.47 -11.22 5.28
CA VAL A 76 -6.06 -10.95 5.56
C VAL A 76 -5.48 -12.05 6.46
N GLU A 77 -6.15 -12.40 7.55
CA GLU A 77 -5.71 -13.47 8.46
C GLU A 77 -5.59 -14.81 7.73
N ARG A 78 -6.60 -15.20 6.95
CA ARG A 78 -6.60 -16.47 6.20
C ARG A 78 -5.52 -16.54 5.13
N SER A 79 -5.13 -15.39 4.56
CA SER A 79 -4.10 -15.35 3.52
C SER A 79 -2.67 -15.59 4.06
N GLY A 80 -2.48 -15.37 5.37
CA GLY A 80 -1.17 -15.34 6.02
C GLY A 80 -0.33 -14.12 5.61
N CYS A 81 -0.97 -13.09 5.07
CA CYS A 81 -0.33 -11.82 4.73
C CYS A 81 -0.32 -10.89 5.94
N ARG A 82 0.64 -9.97 5.94
CA ARG A 82 0.68 -8.82 6.85
C ARG A 82 0.55 -7.52 6.06
N LEU A 83 0.02 -6.48 6.69
CA LEU A 83 -0.09 -5.15 6.11
C LEU A 83 1.13 -4.32 6.51
N VAL A 84 1.78 -3.68 5.53
CA VAL A 84 2.84 -2.70 5.76
C VAL A 84 2.32 -1.32 5.37
N SER A 85 2.22 -0.41 6.34
CA SER A 85 1.71 0.94 6.14
C SER A 85 2.80 1.90 5.67
N TYR A 86 2.40 2.99 5.03
CA TYR A 86 3.27 4.08 4.58
C TYR A 86 4.18 4.62 5.70
N TRP A 87 3.72 4.58 6.95
CA TRP A 87 4.44 5.07 8.12
C TRP A 87 5.29 4.01 8.82
N SER A 88 5.31 2.77 8.33
CA SER A 88 6.18 1.71 8.83
C SER A 88 7.62 1.92 8.37
N ASP A 89 8.58 1.54 9.22
CA ASP A 89 10.01 1.49 8.86
C ASP A 89 10.30 0.41 7.81
N GLU A 90 9.43 -0.60 7.70
CA GLU A 90 9.54 -1.65 6.68
C GLU A 90 9.06 -1.20 5.30
N TYR A 91 8.47 0.00 5.18
CA TYR A 91 7.96 0.49 3.90
C TYR A 91 9.11 0.97 3.00
N PRO A 92 9.31 0.39 1.79
CA PRO A 92 10.46 0.69 0.96
C PRO A 92 10.55 2.17 0.57
N ASN A 93 11.69 2.79 0.83
CA ASN A 93 11.94 4.20 0.48
C ASN A 93 11.73 4.49 -1.02
N ARG A 94 12.07 3.54 -1.90
CA ARG A 94 11.85 3.66 -3.34
C ARG A 94 10.36 3.70 -3.70
N LEU A 95 9.55 2.88 -3.03
CA LEU A 95 8.10 2.89 -3.21
C LEU A 95 7.48 4.16 -2.64
N LYS A 96 8.01 4.67 -1.52
CA LYS A 96 7.57 5.92 -0.88
C LYS A 96 7.82 7.15 -1.76
N ALA A 97 8.84 7.09 -2.62
CA ALA A 97 9.27 8.19 -3.48
C ALA A 97 8.52 8.29 -4.83
N ILE A 98 7.61 7.35 -5.14
CA ILE A 98 6.82 7.45 -6.38
C ILE A 98 5.77 8.57 -6.27
N TYR A 99 5.19 8.97 -7.39
CA TYR A 99 4.21 10.08 -7.44
C TYR A 99 2.95 9.83 -6.60
N ASP A 100 2.43 8.60 -6.58
CA ASP A 100 1.23 8.20 -5.86
C ASP A 100 1.51 6.92 -5.05
N PRO A 101 2.25 7.01 -3.93
CA PRO A 101 2.64 5.85 -3.16
C PRO A 101 1.40 5.23 -2.48
N PRO A 102 1.25 3.90 -2.49
CA PRO A 102 0.11 3.27 -1.83
C PRO A 102 0.17 3.53 -0.32
N PRO A 103 -0.97 3.81 0.36
CA PRO A 103 -0.98 4.09 1.79
C PRO A 103 -0.56 2.87 2.63
N PHE A 104 -0.72 1.68 2.05
CA PHE A 104 -0.21 0.41 2.56
C PHE A 104 -0.21 -0.63 1.44
N TYR A 105 0.49 -1.74 1.66
CA TYR A 105 0.37 -2.94 0.84
C TYR A 105 0.35 -4.18 1.73
N PHE A 106 -0.14 -5.29 1.18
CA PHE A 106 -0.05 -6.59 1.82
C PHE A 106 1.20 -7.31 1.33
N ILE A 107 1.90 -7.97 2.25
CA ILE A 107 3.05 -8.80 1.95
C ILE A 107 2.86 -10.19 2.56
N LYS A 108 3.25 -11.20 1.78
CA LYS A 108 3.44 -12.57 2.25
C LYS A 108 4.93 -12.89 2.20
N GLY A 109 5.53 -13.10 3.37
CA GLY A 109 6.98 -13.22 3.52
C GLY A 109 7.60 -11.98 4.18
N GLU A 110 8.88 -11.76 3.91
CA GLU A 110 9.73 -10.77 4.59
C GLU A 110 10.37 -9.83 3.57
N ILE A 111 10.58 -8.57 3.99
CA ILE A 111 11.42 -7.62 3.28
C ILE A 111 12.75 -7.60 4.01
N LYS A 112 13.84 -7.81 3.27
CA LYS A 112 15.20 -7.82 3.80
C LYS A 112 15.92 -6.54 3.42
N GLU A 113 17.00 -6.23 4.13
CA GLU A 113 17.83 -5.06 3.80
C GLU A 113 18.41 -5.18 2.39
N GLU A 114 18.77 -6.39 1.96
CA GLU A 114 19.23 -6.70 0.60
C GLU A 114 18.22 -6.29 -0.49
N ASP A 115 16.92 -6.29 -0.19
CA ASP A 115 15.87 -5.93 -1.16
C ASP A 115 15.91 -4.44 -1.55
N ALA A 116 16.65 -3.61 -0.80
CA ALA A 116 16.96 -2.25 -1.23
C ALA A 116 17.75 -2.21 -2.54
N TYR A 117 18.53 -3.26 -2.83
CA TYR A 117 19.30 -3.46 -4.05
C TYR A 117 18.56 -4.38 -5.02
N SER A 118 17.46 -3.86 -5.56
CA SER A 118 16.58 -4.62 -6.45
C SER A 118 16.65 -4.19 -7.92
N LEU A 119 16.43 -5.14 -8.84
CA LEU A 119 16.20 -4.89 -10.26
C LEU A 119 14.82 -5.38 -10.69
N ALA A 120 14.04 -4.50 -11.32
CA ALA A 120 12.78 -4.87 -11.94
C ALA A 120 13.02 -5.55 -13.30
N VAL A 121 12.45 -6.73 -13.51
CA VAL A 121 12.51 -7.47 -14.78
C VAL A 121 11.10 -7.59 -15.36
N VAL A 122 10.91 -6.94 -16.51
CA VAL A 122 9.66 -6.90 -17.27
C VAL A 122 9.90 -7.43 -18.68
N GLY A 123 8.87 -8.00 -19.30
CA GLY A 123 8.97 -8.60 -20.63
C GLY A 123 7.62 -8.76 -21.32
N THR A 124 7.65 -9.25 -22.56
CA THR A 124 6.45 -9.57 -23.33
C THR A 124 5.77 -10.84 -22.80
N ARG A 125 4.43 -10.92 -22.91
CA ARG A 125 3.67 -12.16 -22.66
C ARG A 125 3.90 -13.23 -23.74
N GLY A 126 4.35 -12.83 -24.93
CA GLY A 126 4.70 -13.72 -26.03
C GLY A 126 6.22 -13.91 -26.11
N VAL A 127 6.81 -14.55 -25.10
CA VAL A 127 8.27 -14.73 -25.01
C VAL A 127 8.77 -15.73 -26.05
N THR A 128 9.90 -15.43 -26.69
CA THR A 128 10.62 -16.39 -27.54
C THR A 128 11.53 -17.28 -26.69
N GLU A 129 11.89 -18.46 -27.19
CA GLU A 129 12.82 -19.35 -26.46
C GLU A 129 14.16 -18.64 -26.18
N TYR A 130 14.68 -17.88 -27.15
CA TYR A 130 15.87 -17.06 -26.96
C TYR A 130 15.71 -16.03 -25.82
N GLY A 131 14.58 -15.33 -25.78
CA GLY A 131 14.29 -14.34 -24.75
C GLY A 131 14.23 -14.97 -23.36
N LYS A 132 13.65 -16.18 -23.25
CA LYS A 132 13.58 -16.94 -22.00
C LYS A 132 14.98 -17.33 -21.51
N VAL A 133 15.80 -17.95 -22.37
CA VAL A 133 17.17 -18.37 -22.05
C VAL A 133 18.03 -17.18 -21.66
N MET A 134 17.94 -16.07 -22.41
CA MET A 134 18.75 -14.89 -22.11
C MET A 134 18.33 -14.23 -20.80
N THR A 135 17.02 -14.13 -20.54
CA THR A 135 16.51 -13.60 -19.27
C THR A 135 16.99 -14.45 -18.10
N GLU A 136 16.84 -15.78 -18.18
CA GLU A 136 17.30 -16.70 -17.14
C GLU A 136 18.79 -16.55 -16.86
N LYS A 137 19.62 -16.46 -17.90
CA LYS A 137 21.06 -16.26 -17.76
C LYS A 137 21.38 -14.95 -17.01
N ILE A 138 20.82 -13.83 -17.46
CA ILE A 138 21.10 -12.50 -16.89
C ILE A 138 20.63 -12.44 -15.43
N VAL A 139 19.38 -12.83 -15.15
CA VAL A 139 18.83 -12.71 -13.80
C VAL A 139 19.51 -13.66 -12.82
N THR A 140 19.95 -14.84 -13.28
CA THR A 140 20.70 -15.78 -12.44
C THR A 140 22.06 -15.20 -12.03
N GLU A 141 22.79 -14.60 -12.98
CA GLU A 141 24.08 -13.95 -12.67
C GLU A 141 23.89 -12.79 -11.70
N LEU A 142 22.91 -11.91 -11.93
CA LEU A 142 22.63 -10.77 -11.05
C LEU A 142 22.15 -11.19 -9.66
N ALA A 143 21.30 -12.20 -9.56
CA ALA A 143 20.83 -12.71 -8.27
C ALA A 143 21.96 -13.36 -7.46
N ARG A 144 22.92 -14.02 -8.12
CA ARG A 144 24.12 -14.55 -7.45
C ARG A 144 25.02 -13.46 -6.87
N GLU A 145 25.05 -12.29 -7.50
CA GLU A 145 25.74 -11.10 -6.97
C GLU A 145 24.92 -10.34 -5.91
N GLY A 146 23.79 -10.89 -5.47
CA GLY A 146 22.99 -10.36 -4.38
C GLY A 146 21.93 -9.32 -4.78
N LEU A 147 21.62 -9.16 -6.07
CA LEU A 147 20.48 -8.33 -6.48
C LEU A 147 19.15 -9.07 -6.31
N THR A 148 18.20 -8.44 -5.62
CA THR A 148 16.82 -8.92 -5.57
C THR A 148 16.12 -8.67 -6.91
N ILE A 149 15.55 -9.71 -7.51
CA ILE A 149 14.79 -9.60 -8.77
C ILE A 149 13.31 -9.37 -8.46
N ILE A 150 12.75 -8.27 -8.94
CA ILE A 150 11.32 -7.93 -8.80
C ILE A 150 10.61 -8.14 -10.14
N SER A 151 9.48 -8.84 -10.14
CA SER A 151 8.66 -9.05 -11.34
C SER A 151 7.16 -9.05 -11.00
N GLY A 152 6.31 -8.93 -12.02
CA GLY A 152 4.86 -8.77 -11.88
C GLY A 152 4.05 -10.07 -11.94
N LEU A 153 4.69 -11.25 -11.99
CA LEU A 153 4.04 -12.56 -12.17
C LEU A 153 3.06 -12.57 -13.37
N ALA A 154 3.49 -11.96 -14.49
CA ALA A 154 2.66 -11.65 -15.67
C ALA A 154 2.55 -12.77 -16.71
#